data_AF-A0BPJ9-F1
#
_entry.id   AF-A0BPJ9-F1
#
_cell.length_a   1.000
_cell.length_b   1.000
_cell.length_c   1.000
_cell.angle_alpha   90.00
_cell.angle_beta   90.00
_cell.angle_gamma   90.00
#
_symmetry.space_group_name_H-M   'P 1'
#
loop_
_entity.id
_entity.type
_entity.pdbx_description
1 polymer ?
#
loop_
_entity_poly.entity_id
_entity_poly.type
_entity_poly.pdbx_seq_one_letter_code
_entity_poly.pdbx_strand_id
1 'polypeptide(L)'
;MNKPTLLLLLCLSLTAAFPKSRRLNEHAKRKLEESTVDISGTWKPIRIKFEYVTDADLQTKEFLNQIFSICGTFLSKHLLIRRSSDKIQLTQDAPAQFKEFFEMSTDMLSVQHDADLVFFVNTMNDSNDSTLAFCAPVIFDDKTKRPIFGAIGWNMAYSQVSTLTNAGFEAQLATAVHEIIHGLGFVEDLFNQFYDSATGEVYPDGGMIEEDDVVKIITPRVLAFARKHFACDDISGVPMEQEGGDGTAGSHWERTLFYNEMMTGNDMVSDFVLTDFTFQLLQDTGYYRLADYKPDILTWGEGEGCNFYDSMCESDFSEFCSDEGSVGCAITHNGIGVCSSDDLSNSCKYYQIDPNLDCRNANSAGYSDNAATFQDFGYHSMCVIGGFSASSGTPQKFSCYKYSCDGTFTITVNGKSIDCSNGGEKTLEGLSGSITCPENYKQFCENADECPNQCNKRGFCMKGQCTCYGNYYGSGCEQENCTKVRKGTECVDSCPTGYYLNEVVNYCIGCPGYCASCSSYNACTQCQDGYELREGFCDLLSSSSYSSHLEILILLSIVLFS
;
A
#
# COMPACT_ATOMS: atom_id res chain seq x y z
N MET A 1 -19.64 64.37 26.73
CA MET A 1 -20.21 64.25 25.37
C MET A 1 -19.99 62.81 24.91
N ASN A 2 -21.10 62.10 24.75
CA ASN A 2 -21.19 60.70 24.36
C ASN A 2 -20.61 60.45 22.96
N LYS A 3 -19.95 59.30 22.78
CA LYS A 3 -20.24 58.42 21.62
C LYS A 3 -20.24 56.95 22.07
N PRO A 4 -21.15 56.13 21.52
CA PRO A 4 -21.54 54.86 22.12
C PRO A 4 -20.80 53.66 21.53
N THR A 5 -20.75 52.63 22.36
CA THR A 5 -20.35 51.25 22.17
C THR A 5 -21.09 50.62 20.98
N LEU A 6 -20.35 50.05 20.02
CA LEU A 6 -20.90 49.13 19.02
C LEU A 6 -20.53 47.70 19.43
N LEU A 7 -21.57 46.88 19.51
CA LEU A 7 -21.62 45.54 20.05
C LEU A 7 -20.78 44.56 19.22
N LEU A 8 -19.99 43.77 19.93
CA LEU A 8 -19.25 42.60 19.50
C LEU A 8 -20.22 41.56 18.89
N LEU A 9 -20.07 41.24 17.61
CA LEU A 9 -20.50 39.97 17.03
C LEU A 9 -19.21 39.25 16.62
N LEU A 10 -18.68 38.47 17.55
CA LEU A 10 -17.69 37.43 17.27
C LEU A 10 -18.39 36.38 16.39
N CYS A 11 -18.24 36.48 15.07
CA CYS A 11 -18.10 35.27 14.27
C CYS A 11 -16.71 34.73 14.56
N LEU A 12 -16.59 33.99 15.67
CA LEU A 12 -15.51 33.01 15.79
C LEU A 12 -15.84 31.94 14.77
N SER A 13 -15.14 31.95 13.64
CA SER A 13 -14.95 30.78 12.81
C SER A 13 -14.18 29.75 13.63
N LEU A 14 -14.89 29.04 14.51
CA LEU A 14 -14.43 27.80 15.12
C LEU A 14 -14.57 26.70 14.07
N THR A 15 -13.70 26.72 13.06
CA THR A 15 -13.27 25.47 12.44
C THR A 15 -12.16 24.96 13.34
N ALA A 16 -12.53 24.27 14.42
CA ALA A 16 -11.55 23.55 15.22
C ALA A 16 -10.93 22.49 14.30
N ALA A 17 -9.70 22.74 13.84
CA ALA A 17 -8.92 21.73 13.15
C ALA A 17 -8.81 20.53 14.10
N PHE A 18 -9.32 19.35 13.69
CA PHE A 18 -8.87 18.12 14.32
C PHE A 18 -7.35 18.15 14.25
N PRO A 19 -6.62 17.85 15.34
CA PRO A 19 -5.18 17.76 15.24
C PRO A 19 -4.89 16.76 14.14
N LYS A 20 -4.33 17.24 13.03
CA LYS A 20 -3.75 16.39 11.98
C LYS A 20 -2.64 15.51 12.53
N SER A 21 -2.18 15.80 13.76
CA SER A 21 -1.37 14.89 14.52
C SER A 21 -2.19 13.60 14.73
N ARG A 22 -1.73 12.53 14.09
CA ARG A 22 -2.25 11.16 14.23
C ARG A 22 -1.95 10.59 15.63
N ARG A 23 -1.59 11.45 16.59
CA ARG A 23 -1.20 11.10 17.94
C ARG A 23 -2.43 10.79 18.79
N LEU A 24 -2.29 9.75 19.58
CA LEU A 24 -3.24 9.36 20.60
C LEU A 24 -3.26 10.41 21.70
N ASN A 25 -4.45 10.64 22.25
CA ASN A 25 -4.55 11.42 23.47
C ASN A 25 -4.01 10.61 24.66
N GLU A 26 -3.53 11.32 25.70
CA GLU A 26 -2.95 10.75 26.91
C GLU A 26 -3.85 9.73 27.63
N HIS A 27 -5.18 9.91 27.55
CA HIS A 27 -6.10 8.96 28.18
C HIS A 27 -6.10 7.61 27.47
N ALA A 28 -6.09 7.61 26.13
CA ALA A 28 -6.00 6.39 25.33
C ALA A 28 -4.66 5.68 25.54
N LYS A 29 -3.55 6.43 25.58
CA LYS A 29 -2.20 5.90 25.88
C LYS A 29 -2.17 5.17 27.22
N ARG A 30 -2.61 5.83 28.30
CA ARG A 30 -2.67 5.21 29.63
C ARG A 30 -3.56 3.96 29.68
N LYS A 31 -4.72 3.99 29.01
CA LYS A 31 -5.63 2.84 28.97
C LYS A 31 -4.98 1.63 28.30
N LEU A 32 -4.22 1.86 27.23
CA LEU A 32 -3.47 0.81 26.55
C LEU A 32 -2.38 0.23 27.45
N GLU A 33 -1.62 1.08 28.16
CA GLU A 33 -0.57 0.66 29.10
C GLU A 33 -1.12 -0.18 30.26
N GLU A 34 -2.29 0.17 30.80
CA GLU A 34 -2.94 -0.53 31.92
C GLU A 34 -3.61 -1.86 31.49
N SER A 35 -3.84 -2.07 30.20
CA SER A 35 -4.58 -3.24 29.70
C SER A 35 -3.73 -4.51 29.56
N THR A 36 -4.31 -5.67 29.89
CA THR A 36 -3.68 -6.99 29.71
C THR A 36 -4.19 -7.66 28.44
N VAL A 37 -3.27 -8.18 27.63
CA VAL A 37 -3.60 -8.85 26.36
C VAL A 37 -4.28 -10.20 26.60
N ASP A 38 -5.42 -10.42 25.95
CA ASP A 38 -6.10 -11.72 25.86
C ASP A 38 -5.89 -12.34 24.48
N ILE A 39 -5.11 -13.41 24.44
CA ILE A 39 -4.78 -14.17 23.24
C ILE A 39 -5.64 -15.43 23.04
N SER A 40 -6.67 -15.65 23.86
CA SER A 40 -7.47 -16.90 23.82
C SER A 40 -8.44 -17.01 22.64
N GLY A 41 -8.70 -15.90 21.94
CA GLY A 41 -9.62 -15.84 20.81
C GLY A 41 -9.12 -16.58 19.56
N THR A 42 -10.07 -17.08 18.75
CA THR A 42 -9.79 -17.64 17.42
C THR A 42 -9.67 -16.54 16.36
N TRP A 43 -8.75 -16.71 15.42
CA TRP A 43 -8.58 -15.83 14.26
C TRP A 43 -9.76 -15.92 13.28
N LYS A 44 -10.37 -14.79 12.95
CA LYS A 44 -11.50 -14.70 12.02
C LYS A 44 -11.30 -13.50 11.08
N PRO A 45 -11.83 -13.54 9.84
CA PRO A 45 -11.84 -12.37 8.97
C PRO A 45 -12.42 -11.14 9.68
N ILE A 46 -11.73 -10.02 9.55
CA ILE A 46 -12.17 -8.74 10.14
C ILE A 46 -13.46 -8.26 9.46
N ARG A 47 -14.37 -7.67 10.23
CA ARG A 47 -15.56 -6.97 9.73
C ARG A 47 -15.37 -5.47 9.87
N ILE A 48 -15.17 -4.78 8.75
CA ILE A 48 -14.98 -3.32 8.73
C ILE A 48 -16.27 -2.65 8.27
N LYS A 49 -16.67 -1.60 8.99
CA LYS A 49 -17.83 -0.76 8.65
C LYS A 49 -17.40 0.70 8.54
N PHE A 50 -18.03 1.44 7.62
CA PHE A 50 -17.85 2.87 7.45
C PHE A 50 -19.17 3.58 7.77
N GLU A 51 -19.12 4.60 8.62
CA GLU A 51 -20.24 5.44 9.03
C GLU A 51 -20.00 6.87 8.55
N TYR A 52 -20.82 7.35 7.61
CA TYR A 52 -20.66 8.68 7.01
C TYR A 52 -21.38 9.71 7.87
N VAL A 53 -20.64 10.69 8.38
CA VAL A 53 -21.16 11.67 9.32
C VAL A 53 -21.65 12.94 8.61
N THR A 54 -21.04 13.32 7.50
CA THR A 54 -21.46 14.47 6.70
C THR A 54 -22.59 14.14 5.73
N ASP A 55 -23.52 15.09 5.61
CA ASP A 55 -24.50 15.09 4.51
C ASP A 55 -23.85 15.62 3.22
N ALA A 56 -23.04 14.76 2.59
CA ALA A 56 -22.41 15.07 1.31
C ALA A 56 -23.40 14.96 0.13
N ASP A 57 -23.07 15.58 -1.01
CA ASP A 57 -23.85 15.42 -2.24
C ASP A 57 -23.78 13.97 -2.76
N LEU A 58 -24.68 13.63 -3.69
CA LEU A 58 -24.82 12.25 -4.18
C LEU A 58 -23.53 11.72 -4.83
N GLN A 59 -22.83 12.54 -5.62
CA GLN A 59 -21.62 12.11 -6.32
C GLN A 59 -20.50 11.81 -5.33
N THR A 60 -20.32 12.66 -4.33
CA THR A 60 -19.37 12.43 -3.23
C THR A 60 -19.71 11.15 -2.46
N LYS A 61 -20.98 10.94 -2.12
CA LYS A 61 -21.44 9.73 -1.42
C LYS A 61 -21.17 8.47 -2.24
N GLU A 62 -21.49 8.47 -3.53
CA GLU A 62 -21.25 7.33 -4.41
C GLU A 62 -19.76 6.99 -4.52
N PHE A 63 -18.91 8.00 -4.71
CA PHE A 63 -17.46 7.84 -4.76
C PHE A 63 -16.88 7.25 -3.47
N LEU A 64 -17.17 7.85 -2.31
CA LEU A 64 -16.62 7.39 -1.04
C LEU A 64 -17.19 6.03 -0.63
N ASN A 65 -18.47 5.75 -0.93
CA ASN A 65 -19.04 4.42 -0.73
C ASN A 65 -18.31 3.37 -1.57
N GLN A 66 -17.96 3.69 -2.82
CA GLN A 66 -17.23 2.79 -3.69
C GLN A 66 -15.80 2.53 -3.18
N ILE A 67 -15.03 3.59 -2.92
CA ILE A 67 -13.66 3.53 -2.42
C ILE A 67 -13.60 2.69 -1.14
N PHE A 68 -14.38 3.05 -0.12
CA PHE A 68 -14.31 2.37 1.18
C PHE A 68 -14.90 0.97 1.15
N SER A 69 -15.87 0.68 0.26
CA SER A 69 -16.32 -0.71 0.05
C SER A 69 -15.23 -1.59 -0.55
N ILE A 70 -14.41 -1.04 -1.46
CA ILE A 70 -13.25 -1.75 -2.02
C ILE A 70 -12.20 -2.00 -0.93
N CYS A 71 -11.81 -0.96 -0.18
CA CYS A 71 -10.84 -1.09 0.91
C CYS A 71 -11.33 -2.10 1.97
N GLY A 72 -12.59 -1.99 2.40
CA GLY A 72 -13.20 -2.90 3.36
C GLY A 72 -13.21 -4.35 2.86
N THR A 73 -13.52 -4.57 1.56
CA THR A 73 -13.47 -5.91 0.96
C THR A 73 -12.04 -6.46 0.93
N PHE A 74 -11.09 -5.64 0.47
CA PHE A 74 -9.68 -6.00 0.39
C PHE A 74 -9.11 -6.39 1.76
N LEU A 75 -9.27 -5.53 2.75
CA LEU A 75 -8.75 -5.78 4.10
C LEU A 75 -9.47 -6.94 4.78
N SER A 76 -10.79 -7.07 4.63
CA SER A 76 -11.55 -8.19 5.21
C SER A 76 -11.22 -9.54 4.56
N LYS A 77 -10.73 -9.55 3.31
CA LYS A 77 -10.23 -10.77 2.67
C LYS A 77 -8.89 -11.21 3.24
N HIS A 78 -8.00 -10.26 3.55
CA HIS A 78 -6.59 -10.54 3.86
C HIS A 78 -6.22 -10.46 5.34
N LEU A 79 -7.01 -9.76 6.17
CA LEU A 79 -6.72 -9.60 7.60
C LEU A 79 -7.66 -10.45 8.47
N LEU A 80 -7.03 -11.19 9.37
CA LEU A 80 -7.68 -11.92 10.44
C LEU A 80 -7.44 -11.21 11.77
N ILE A 81 -8.42 -11.26 12.65
CA ILE A 81 -8.34 -10.74 14.02
C ILE A 81 -8.80 -11.77 15.04
N ARG A 82 -8.38 -11.61 16.29
CA ARG A 82 -9.06 -12.24 17.44
C ARG A 82 -10.26 -11.40 17.84
N ARG A 83 -11.47 -11.92 17.62
CA ARG A 83 -12.72 -11.21 17.93
C ARG A 83 -13.03 -11.29 19.43
N SER A 84 -13.07 -10.13 20.09
CA SER A 84 -13.41 -10.01 21.52
C SER A 84 -14.93 -9.94 21.78
N SER A 85 -15.70 -9.42 20.82
CA SER A 85 -17.17 -9.25 20.90
C SER A 85 -17.81 -9.35 19.51
N ASP A 86 -19.06 -9.82 19.43
CA ASP A 86 -19.81 -9.84 18.17
C ASP A 86 -20.28 -8.45 17.74
N LYS A 87 -20.48 -7.54 18.70
CA LYS A 87 -20.85 -6.14 18.45
C LYS A 87 -19.97 -5.19 19.22
N ILE A 88 -19.68 -4.05 18.62
CA ILE A 88 -18.98 -2.93 19.26
C ILE A 88 -19.89 -1.72 19.35
N GLN A 89 -19.69 -0.92 20.39
CA GLN A 89 -20.44 0.30 20.63
C GLN A 89 -19.46 1.39 21.07
N LEU A 90 -19.66 2.59 20.56
CA LEU A 90 -18.88 3.74 20.97
C LEU A 90 -19.20 4.06 22.44
N THR A 91 -18.19 4.03 23.31
CA THR A 91 -18.42 4.31 24.73
C THR A 91 -18.49 5.81 24.99
N GLN A 92 -19.05 6.21 26.14
CA GLN A 92 -19.04 7.62 26.55
C GLN A 92 -17.62 8.16 26.78
N ASP A 93 -16.61 7.30 26.84
CA ASP A 93 -15.20 7.66 27.01
C ASP A 93 -14.52 8.08 25.71
N ALA A 94 -15.24 8.12 24.58
CA ALA A 94 -14.66 8.59 23.32
C ALA A 94 -14.10 10.03 23.48
N PRO A 95 -12.93 10.35 22.89
CA PRO A 95 -12.24 11.62 23.13
C PRO A 95 -13.10 12.83 22.75
N ALA A 96 -13.04 13.91 23.53
CA ALA A 96 -13.86 15.10 23.29
C ALA A 96 -13.63 15.71 21.90
N GLN A 97 -12.36 15.81 21.48
CA GLN A 97 -11.97 16.31 20.16
C GLN A 97 -12.56 15.47 19.00
N PHE A 98 -12.66 14.15 19.19
CA PHE A 98 -13.26 13.25 18.21
C PHE A 98 -14.78 13.48 18.14
N LYS A 99 -15.44 13.58 19.30
CA LYS A 99 -16.87 13.88 19.35
C LYS A 99 -17.19 15.24 18.72
N GLU A 100 -16.36 16.24 18.94
CA GLU A 100 -16.55 17.60 18.41
C GLU A 100 -16.34 17.64 16.90
N PHE A 101 -15.24 17.09 16.38
CA PHE A 101 -14.94 17.12 14.95
C PHE A 101 -15.94 16.35 14.09
N PHE A 102 -16.46 15.24 14.60
CA PHE A 102 -17.51 14.47 13.92
C PHE A 102 -18.92 14.86 14.37
N GLU A 103 -19.09 15.98 15.09
CA GLU A 103 -20.40 16.47 15.57
C GLU A 103 -21.30 15.35 16.14
N MET A 104 -20.71 14.45 16.95
CA MET A 104 -21.35 13.19 17.32
C MET A 104 -22.58 13.42 18.20
N SER A 105 -23.73 12.92 17.75
CA SER A 105 -24.97 12.97 18.53
C SER A 105 -25.03 11.87 19.59
N THR A 106 -25.86 12.06 20.62
CA THR A 106 -26.15 11.02 21.62
C THR A 106 -26.69 9.74 21.00
N ASP A 107 -27.45 9.86 19.91
CA ASP A 107 -28.02 8.72 19.20
C ASP A 107 -26.92 7.90 18.53
N MET A 108 -25.94 8.56 17.89
CA MET A 108 -24.77 7.89 17.30
C MET A 108 -23.94 7.12 18.34
N LEU A 109 -23.75 7.69 19.53
CA LEU A 109 -23.07 7.01 20.65
C LEU A 109 -23.83 5.77 21.16
N SER A 110 -25.14 5.70 20.92
CA SER A 110 -25.99 4.59 21.38
C SER A 110 -26.05 3.41 20.40
N VAL A 111 -25.53 3.58 19.18
CA VAL A 111 -25.59 2.56 18.12
C VAL A 111 -24.64 1.40 18.44
N GLN A 112 -25.17 0.17 18.36
CA GLN A 112 -24.36 -1.03 18.33
C GLN A 112 -24.07 -1.43 16.88
N HIS A 113 -22.80 -1.64 16.56
CA HIS A 113 -22.35 -2.03 15.25
C HIS A 113 -22.01 -3.53 15.26
N ASP A 114 -22.56 -4.27 14.30
CA ASP A 114 -22.17 -5.65 14.02
C ASP A 114 -20.89 -5.66 13.17
N ALA A 115 -19.79 -5.21 13.80
CA ALA A 115 -18.51 -4.97 13.17
C ALA A 115 -17.38 -5.20 14.19
N ASP A 116 -16.16 -5.35 13.67
CA ASP A 116 -14.95 -5.44 14.47
C ASP A 116 -14.14 -4.14 14.45
N LEU A 117 -14.34 -3.31 13.43
CA LEU A 117 -13.75 -1.98 13.30
C LEU A 117 -14.76 -1.07 12.57
N VAL A 118 -15.01 0.10 13.15
CA VAL A 118 -15.88 1.13 12.55
C VAL A 118 -15.08 2.39 12.30
N PHE A 119 -15.05 2.85 11.06
CA PHE A 119 -14.51 4.15 10.69
C PHE A 119 -15.63 5.17 10.55
N PHE A 120 -15.51 6.30 11.24
CA PHE A 120 -16.35 7.46 11.00
C PHE A 120 -15.71 8.32 9.91
N VAL A 121 -16.46 8.58 8.84
CA VAL A 121 -15.99 9.29 7.66
C VAL A 121 -16.59 10.70 7.66
N ASN A 122 -15.71 11.70 7.58
CA ASN A 122 -16.04 13.10 7.41
C ASN A 122 -15.35 13.62 6.13
N THR A 123 -15.97 14.60 5.48
CA THR A 123 -15.47 15.18 4.23
C THR A 123 -15.18 16.66 4.42
N MET A 124 -14.04 17.09 3.88
CA MET A 124 -13.66 18.48 3.73
C MET A 124 -13.52 18.84 2.26
N ASN A 125 -13.47 20.13 1.95
CA ASN A 125 -13.25 20.62 0.59
C ASN A 125 -12.47 21.95 0.68
N ASP A 126 -11.17 21.85 0.90
CA ASP A 126 -10.27 23.00 1.05
C ASP A 126 -9.07 22.83 0.11
N SER A 127 -8.99 23.68 -0.90
CA SER A 127 -7.88 23.71 -1.86
C SER A 127 -6.61 24.37 -1.34
N ASN A 128 -6.66 25.00 -0.16
CA ASN A 128 -5.48 25.57 0.50
C ASN A 128 -4.81 24.56 1.44
N ASP A 129 -5.45 23.41 1.66
CA ASP A 129 -4.95 22.34 2.49
C ASP A 129 -4.51 21.18 1.61
N SER A 130 -3.21 20.97 1.47
CA SER A 130 -2.64 19.89 0.63
C SER A 130 -2.91 18.47 1.14
N THR A 131 -3.49 18.30 2.33
CA THR A 131 -3.88 16.97 2.85
C THR A 131 -4.98 16.38 1.98
N LEU A 132 -4.70 15.24 1.33
CA LEU A 132 -5.66 14.49 0.51
C LEU A 132 -6.70 13.78 1.36
N ALA A 133 -6.23 13.09 2.40
CA ALA A 133 -7.03 12.43 3.41
C ALA A 133 -6.19 12.27 4.68
N PHE A 134 -6.83 11.90 5.78
CA PHE A 134 -6.16 11.46 6.99
C PHE A 134 -6.99 10.41 7.71
N CYS A 135 -6.33 9.51 8.43
CA CYS A 135 -6.99 8.60 9.34
C CYS A 135 -6.18 8.38 10.63
N ALA A 136 -6.90 8.14 11.72
CA ALA A 136 -6.31 7.79 13.01
C ALA A 136 -7.19 6.79 13.77
N PRO A 137 -6.60 5.88 14.55
CA PRO A 137 -7.33 5.07 15.51
C PRO A 137 -7.79 5.95 16.69
N VAL A 138 -8.98 5.66 17.21
CA VAL A 138 -9.64 6.52 18.23
C VAL A 138 -9.93 5.75 19.50
N ILE A 139 -10.47 4.53 19.40
CA ILE A 139 -10.79 3.67 20.54
C ILE A 139 -10.25 2.28 20.28
N PHE A 140 -9.75 1.68 21.35
CA PHE A 140 -9.12 0.37 21.37
C PHE A 140 -9.94 -0.61 22.18
N ASP A 141 -9.84 -1.89 21.83
CA ASP A 141 -10.42 -2.98 22.59
C ASP A 141 -9.57 -3.30 23.81
N ASP A 142 -10.19 -3.35 24.99
CA ASP A 142 -9.47 -3.50 26.27
C ASP A 142 -8.83 -4.89 26.46
N LYS A 143 -9.17 -5.86 25.60
CA LYS A 143 -8.63 -7.23 25.66
C LYS A 143 -7.52 -7.44 24.63
N THR A 144 -7.74 -6.99 23.41
CA THR A 144 -6.83 -7.25 22.28
C THR A 144 -5.91 -6.07 21.99
N LYS A 145 -6.14 -4.91 22.63
CA LYS A 145 -5.49 -3.60 22.36
C LYS A 145 -5.65 -3.06 20.94
N ARG A 146 -6.32 -3.79 20.04
CA ARG A 146 -6.53 -3.41 18.65
C ARG A 146 -7.46 -2.19 18.52
N PRO A 147 -7.25 -1.30 17.54
CA PRO A 147 -8.24 -0.29 17.17
C PRO A 147 -9.61 -0.92 16.83
N ILE A 148 -10.68 -0.40 17.43
CA ILE A 148 -12.09 -0.79 17.13
C ILE A 148 -12.93 0.38 16.61
N PHE A 149 -12.51 1.61 16.84
CA PHE A 149 -13.07 2.79 16.20
C PHE A 149 -11.96 3.68 15.65
N GLY A 150 -12.15 4.18 14.43
CA GLY A 150 -11.23 5.08 13.76
C GLY A 150 -11.95 6.28 13.16
N ALA A 151 -11.18 7.31 12.83
CA ALA A 151 -11.62 8.56 12.21
C ALA A 151 -11.00 8.67 10.82
N ILE A 152 -11.79 9.03 9.81
CA ILE A 152 -11.30 9.35 8.47
C ILE A 152 -11.80 10.75 8.10
N GLY A 153 -10.87 11.61 7.69
CA GLY A 153 -11.16 12.86 6.99
C GLY A 153 -10.75 12.76 5.53
N TRP A 154 -11.62 13.16 4.61
CA TRP A 154 -11.35 13.10 3.16
C TRP A 154 -11.50 14.47 2.50
N ASN A 155 -10.47 14.96 1.80
CA ASN A 155 -10.51 16.24 1.12
C ASN A 155 -10.95 16.11 -0.34
N MET A 156 -12.21 16.46 -0.60
CA MET A 156 -12.83 16.37 -1.92
C MET A 156 -12.24 17.36 -2.94
N ALA A 157 -11.44 18.33 -2.52
CA ALA A 157 -10.80 19.30 -3.41
C ALA A 157 -9.86 18.63 -4.45
N TYR A 158 -9.32 17.45 -4.12
CA TYR A 158 -8.31 16.77 -4.95
C TYR A 158 -8.80 15.49 -5.63
N SER A 159 -9.99 14.98 -5.28
CA SER A 159 -10.47 13.70 -5.82
C SER A 159 -10.95 13.75 -7.26
N GLN A 160 -11.26 14.94 -7.80
CA GLN A 160 -11.65 15.15 -9.21
C GLN A 160 -12.64 14.09 -9.76
N VAL A 161 -13.65 13.73 -8.95
CA VAL A 161 -14.51 12.55 -9.13
C VAL A 161 -15.13 12.44 -10.53
N SER A 162 -15.44 13.57 -11.17
CA SER A 162 -16.07 13.63 -12.50
C SER A 162 -15.14 13.25 -13.67
N THR A 163 -13.82 13.29 -13.48
CA THR A 163 -12.83 13.08 -14.54
C THR A 163 -11.86 11.93 -14.26
N LEU A 164 -12.10 11.14 -13.20
CA LEU A 164 -11.23 10.04 -12.82
C LEU A 164 -11.09 9.00 -13.94
N THR A 165 -9.85 8.68 -14.32
CA THR A 165 -9.50 7.49 -15.09
C THR A 165 -9.44 6.27 -14.18
N ASN A 166 -9.19 5.08 -14.73
CA ASN A 166 -8.95 3.90 -13.90
C ASN A 166 -7.69 4.08 -13.03
N ALA A 167 -6.59 4.55 -13.63
CA ALA A 167 -5.36 4.91 -12.90
C ALA A 167 -5.60 6.00 -11.83
N GLY A 168 -6.33 7.07 -12.17
CA GLY A 168 -6.67 8.11 -11.18
C GLY A 168 -7.52 7.59 -10.02
N PHE A 169 -8.45 6.66 -10.29
CA PHE A 169 -9.25 6.03 -9.25
C PHE A 169 -8.43 5.07 -8.39
N GLU A 170 -7.48 4.33 -8.99
CA GLU A 170 -6.53 3.49 -8.27
C GLU A 170 -5.65 4.32 -7.33
N ALA A 171 -5.17 5.49 -7.75
CA ALA A 171 -4.44 6.41 -6.87
C ALA A 171 -5.29 6.83 -5.65
N GLN A 172 -6.58 7.15 -5.85
CA GLN A 172 -7.49 7.42 -4.72
C GLN A 172 -7.69 6.20 -3.82
N LEU A 173 -7.72 4.98 -4.36
CA LEU A 173 -7.76 3.75 -3.56
C LEU A 173 -6.48 3.55 -2.76
N ALA A 174 -5.31 3.81 -3.34
CA ALA A 174 -4.03 3.73 -2.65
C ALA A 174 -4.00 4.69 -1.46
N THR A 175 -4.41 5.96 -1.65
CA THR A 175 -4.58 6.92 -0.54
C THR A 175 -5.53 6.37 0.53
N ALA A 176 -6.68 5.81 0.14
CA ALA A 176 -7.64 5.29 1.11
C ALA A 176 -7.10 4.10 1.91
N VAL A 177 -6.37 3.17 1.27
CA VAL A 177 -5.77 2.03 1.97
C VAL A 177 -4.62 2.49 2.87
N HIS A 178 -3.76 3.40 2.40
CA HIS A 178 -2.72 4.05 3.21
C HIS A 178 -3.32 4.62 4.51
N GLU A 179 -4.36 5.44 4.39
CA GLU A 179 -5.00 6.03 5.57
C GLU A 179 -5.61 4.97 6.49
N ILE A 180 -6.33 3.99 5.93
CA ILE A 180 -6.91 2.92 6.75
C ILE A 180 -5.82 2.14 7.50
N ILE A 181 -4.62 1.97 6.96
CA ILE A 181 -3.50 1.30 7.65
C ILE A 181 -3.06 2.09 8.90
N HIS A 182 -3.04 3.42 8.89
CA HIS A 182 -2.89 4.19 10.13
C HIS A 182 -4.01 3.88 11.12
N GLY A 183 -5.25 3.84 10.63
CA GLY A 183 -6.42 3.43 11.42
C GLY A 183 -6.37 2.01 11.99
N LEU A 184 -5.60 1.11 11.36
CA LEU A 184 -5.33 -0.24 11.84
C LEU A 184 -4.21 -0.27 12.91
N GLY A 185 -3.42 0.79 13.02
CA GLY A 185 -2.45 0.96 14.10
C GLY A 185 -1.00 1.18 13.65
N PHE A 186 -0.75 1.48 12.36
CA PHE A 186 0.54 2.01 11.93
C PHE A 186 0.64 3.48 12.36
N VAL A 187 0.91 3.72 13.64
CA VAL A 187 1.16 5.06 14.19
C VAL A 187 2.18 4.95 15.32
N GLU A 188 3.12 5.90 15.38
CA GLU A 188 4.25 5.90 16.31
C GLU A 188 3.83 5.63 17.77
N ASP A 189 2.76 6.28 18.21
CA ASP A 189 2.22 6.21 19.56
C ASP A 189 1.77 4.81 20.00
N LEU A 190 1.66 3.86 19.05
CA LEU A 190 1.29 2.47 19.33
C LEU A 190 2.46 1.49 19.27
N PHE A 191 3.60 1.89 18.70
CA PHE A 191 4.71 0.96 18.45
C PHE A 191 5.15 0.28 19.76
N ASN A 192 5.32 1.07 20.83
CA ASN A 192 5.70 0.55 22.15
C ASN A 192 4.65 -0.35 22.84
N GLN A 193 3.44 -0.45 22.29
CA GLN A 193 2.37 -1.32 22.78
C GLN A 193 2.24 -2.62 21.98
N PHE A 194 3.01 -2.78 20.90
CA PHE A 194 2.98 -3.98 20.08
C PHE A 194 3.43 -5.20 20.87
N TYR A 195 2.79 -6.32 20.60
CA TYR A 195 3.02 -7.55 21.33
C TYR A 195 3.05 -8.75 20.37
N ASP A 196 3.73 -9.79 20.83
CA ASP A 196 3.78 -11.03 20.09
C ASP A 196 2.44 -11.76 20.19
N SER A 197 1.73 -11.87 19.06
CA SER A 197 0.40 -12.49 19.02
C SER A 197 0.35 -13.96 19.48
N ALA A 198 1.49 -14.66 19.56
CA ALA A 198 1.54 -16.03 20.08
C ALA A 198 1.75 -16.11 21.60
N THR A 199 2.44 -15.16 22.22
CA THR A 199 2.71 -15.18 23.67
C THR A 199 1.87 -14.18 24.45
N GLY A 200 1.39 -13.10 23.81
CA GLY A 200 0.74 -11.97 24.45
C GLY A 200 1.72 -11.00 25.14
N GLU A 201 3.02 -11.26 25.05
CA GLU A 201 4.06 -10.44 25.66
C GLU A 201 4.39 -9.25 24.76
N VAL A 202 4.47 -8.05 25.35
CA VAL A 202 4.97 -6.86 24.67
C VAL A 202 6.42 -7.11 24.25
N TYR A 203 6.81 -6.64 23.06
CA TYR A 203 8.18 -6.85 22.59
C TYR A 203 9.21 -6.15 23.50
N PRO A 204 10.45 -6.66 23.56
CA PRO A 204 11.56 -5.97 24.22
C PRO A 204 11.68 -4.53 23.69
N ASP A 205 11.95 -3.59 24.61
CA ASP A 205 12.04 -2.15 24.33
C ASP A 205 10.78 -1.57 23.65
N GLY A 206 9.65 -2.28 23.73
CA GLY A 206 8.41 -1.92 23.04
C GLY A 206 8.46 -2.19 21.53
N GLY A 207 9.45 -2.92 21.01
CA GLY A 207 9.54 -3.21 19.58
C GLY A 207 10.04 -2.02 18.73
N MET A 208 10.51 -0.95 19.37
CA MET A 208 11.16 0.17 18.71
C MET A 208 12.38 0.65 19.53
N ILE A 209 13.30 1.33 18.85
CA ILE A 209 14.39 2.10 19.47
C ILE A 209 14.44 3.48 18.85
N GLU A 210 15.04 4.42 19.56
CA GLU A 210 15.33 5.75 19.05
C GLU A 210 16.85 5.93 19.07
N GLU A 211 17.45 6.15 17.90
CA GLU A 211 18.89 6.34 17.72
C GLU A 211 19.11 7.57 16.85
N ASP A 212 19.93 8.52 17.34
CA ASP A 212 20.23 9.78 16.64
C ASP A 212 18.97 10.55 16.18
N ASP A 213 17.97 10.65 17.07
CA ASP A 213 16.66 11.26 16.84
C ASP A 213 15.82 10.57 15.72
N VAL A 214 16.17 9.33 15.34
CA VAL A 214 15.41 8.50 14.38
C VAL A 214 14.74 7.34 15.10
N VAL A 215 13.41 7.25 14.96
CA VAL A 215 12.62 6.09 15.42
C VAL A 215 12.86 4.92 14.48
N LYS A 216 13.25 3.77 15.02
CA LYS A 216 13.47 2.53 14.28
C LYS A 216 12.62 1.40 14.85
N ILE A 217 11.94 0.66 13.98
CA ILE A 217 11.22 -0.57 14.34
C ILE A 217 12.20 -1.73 14.46
N ILE A 218 12.11 -2.45 15.57
CA ILE A 218 12.93 -3.64 15.85
C ILE A 218 12.06 -4.89 16.05
N THR A 219 10.78 -4.84 15.64
CA THR A 219 9.89 -5.98 15.78
C THR A 219 10.36 -7.17 14.93
N PRO A 220 10.15 -8.41 15.39
CA PRO A 220 10.85 -9.57 14.82
C PRO A 220 10.60 -9.82 13.33
N ARG A 221 9.36 -9.68 12.84
CA ARG A 221 9.05 -10.00 11.43
C ARG A 221 9.50 -8.89 10.50
N VAL A 222 9.31 -7.62 10.90
CA VAL A 222 9.81 -6.46 10.14
C VAL A 222 11.33 -6.53 10.00
N LEU A 223 12.05 -6.75 11.11
CA LEU A 223 13.50 -6.81 11.08
C LEU A 223 14.03 -7.99 10.26
N ALA A 224 13.41 -9.18 10.39
CA ALA A 224 13.79 -10.33 9.59
C ALA A 224 13.52 -10.12 8.09
N PHE A 225 12.41 -9.47 7.74
CA PHE A 225 12.10 -9.14 6.35
C PHE A 225 13.05 -8.08 5.78
N ALA A 226 13.38 -7.03 6.54
CA ALA A 226 14.35 -6.01 6.11
C ALA A 226 15.72 -6.62 5.79
N ARG A 227 16.24 -7.47 6.67
CA ARG A 227 17.52 -8.17 6.45
C ARG A 227 17.50 -9.01 5.18
N LYS A 228 16.38 -9.70 4.93
CA LYS A 228 16.16 -10.48 3.71
C LYS A 228 16.09 -9.60 2.46
N HIS A 229 15.27 -8.55 2.50
CA HIS A 229 15.02 -7.63 1.39
C HIS A 229 16.31 -6.95 0.95
N PHE A 230 17.02 -6.29 1.86
CA PHE A 230 18.27 -5.58 1.55
C PHE A 230 19.49 -6.52 1.44
N ALA A 231 19.35 -7.83 1.69
CA ALA A 231 20.47 -8.77 1.83
C ALA A 231 21.56 -8.27 2.81
N CYS A 232 21.13 -7.77 3.98
CA CYS A 232 22.00 -7.22 5.01
C CYS A 232 21.61 -7.75 6.39
N ASP A 233 22.40 -8.67 6.96
CA ASP A 233 22.14 -9.24 8.29
C ASP A 233 22.40 -8.24 9.43
N ASP A 234 23.21 -7.20 9.19
CA ASP A 234 23.64 -6.23 10.20
C ASP A 234 22.59 -5.16 10.53
N ILE A 235 21.45 -5.12 9.82
CA ILE A 235 20.34 -4.20 10.12
C ILE A 235 19.88 -4.43 11.56
N SER A 236 19.95 -3.37 12.39
CA SER A 236 19.57 -3.40 13.82
C SER A 236 18.14 -2.92 14.09
N GLY A 237 17.55 -2.18 13.15
CA GLY A 237 16.18 -1.67 13.20
C GLY A 237 15.83 -1.04 11.85
N VAL A 238 14.55 -0.83 11.57
CA VAL A 238 14.07 -0.26 10.30
C VAL A 238 13.59 1.18 10.55
N PRO A 239 14.19 2.20 9.90
CA PRO A 239 13.90 3.59 10.19
C PRO A 239 12.52 4.00 9.71
N MET A 240 11.87 4.82 10.55
CA MET A 240 10.71 5.61 10.20
C MET A 240 11.13 6.94 9.62
N GLU A 241 10.25 7.53 8.83
CA GLU A 241 10.36 8.89 8.31
C GLU A 241 10.61 9.90 9.43
N GLN A 242 11.51 10.85 9.19
CA GLN A 242 11.91 11.91 10.12
C GLN A 242 11.46 13.31 9.65
N GLU A 243 11.20 13.49 8.35
CA GLU A 243 10.82 14.76 7.76
C GLU A 243 9.27 14.95 7.73
N GLY A 244 8.82 16.11 7.23
CA GLY A 244 7.39 16.41 7.05
C GLY A 244 6.61 16.80 8.32
N GLY A 245 7.22 16.71 9.50
CA GLY A 245 6.65 17.15 10.78
C GLY A 245 5.69 16.14 11.45
N ASP A 246 4.99 16.54 12.51
CA ASP A 246 4.22 15.66 13.42
C ASP A 246 3.13 14.77 12.75
N GLY A 247 2.70 15.09 11.53
CA GLY A 247 1.72 14.29 10.78
C GLY A 247 2.36 13.20 9.92
N THR A 248 3.67 13.30 9.69
CA THR A 248 4.44 12.48 8.76
C THR A 248 5.51 11.69 9.49
N ALA A 249 6.36 12.37 10.25
CA ALA A 249 7.45 11.76 10.99
C ALA A 249 6.93 10.70 11.98
N GLY A 250 7.66 9.59 12.10
CA GLY A 250 7.37 8.49 13.03
C GLY A 250 6.18 7.58 12.63
N SER A 251 5.40 7.96 11.63
CA SER A 251 4.21 7.19 11.20
C SER A 251 4.28 6.68 9.77
N HIS A 252 5.41 6.81 9.08
CA HIS A 252 5.64 6.32 7.72
C HIS A 252 7.00 5.65 7.62
N TRP A 253 7.17 4.76 6.64
CA TRP A 253 8.49 4.25 6.29
C TRP A 253 9.38 5.36 5.72
N GLU A 254 10.68 5.31 6.01
CA GLU A 254 11.70 6.23 5.49
C GLU A 254 11.66 6.31 3.95
N ARG A 255 11.30 7.48 3.41
CA ARG A 255 11.08 7.66 1.97
C ARG A 255 12.28 7.22 1.12
N THR A 256 13.50 7.48 1.59
CA THR A 256 14.72 7.19 0.82
C THR A 256 14.99 5.70 0.67
N LEU A 257 14.64 4.91 1.69
CA LEU A 257 14.87 3.47 1.72
C LEU A 257 13.72 2.66 1.14
N PHE A 258 12.53 3.23 1.09
CA PHE A 258 11.31 2.50 0.71
C PHE A 258 10.63 3.05 -0.53
N TYR A 259 11.02 4.24 -1.00
CA TYR A 259 10.55 4.89 -2.22
C TYR A 259 9.04 4.79 -2.42
N ASN A 260 8.59 3.82 -3.22
CA ASN A 260 7.22 3.63 -3.65
C ASN A 260 6.40 2.65 -2.80
N GLU A 261 6.93 2.21 -1.65
CA GLU A 261 6.11 1.53 -0.63
C GLU A 261 4.96 2.44 -0.20
N MET A 262 3.75 1.89 -0.17
CA MET A 262 2.51 2.65 0.04
C MET A 262 2.48 3.42 1.36
N MET A 263 3.18 2.98 2.39
CA MET A 263 3.24 3.64 3.70
C MET A 263 4.41 4.62 3.84
N THR A 264 5.00 5.09 2.74
CA THR A 264 5.85 6.29 2.74
C THR A 264 5.01 7.57 2.79
N GLY A 265 5.59 8.68 3.29
CA GLY A 265 4.82 9.86 3.73
C GLY A 265 4.33 10.83 2.65
N ASN A 266 4.48 10.52 1.36
CA ASN A 266 4.11 11.43 0.27
C ASN A 266 3.46 10.71 -0.91
N ASP A 267 2.51 11.39 -1.59
CA ASP A 267 1.87 10.89 -2.81
C ASP A 267 2.92 10.66 -3.92
N MET A 268 2.73 9.61 -4.72
CA MET A 268 3.46 9.30 -5.93
C MET A 268 2.49 9.06 -7.08
N VAL A 269 2.83 9.66 -8.21
CA VAL A 269 2.16 9.33 -9.46
C VAL A 269 2.48 7.88 -9.81
N SER A 270 1.45 7.05 -9.77
CA SER A 270 1.43 5.80 -10.53
C SER A 270 2.48 4.74 -10.11
N ASP A 271 2.81 4.66 -8.82
CA ASP A 271 3.89 3.75 -8.40
C ASP A 271 3.72 3.04 -7.06
N PHE A 272 2.59 3.22 -6.36
CA PHE A 272 2.43 2.65 -5.02
C PHE A 272 2.34 1.12 -5.01
N VAL A 273 3.15 0.51 -4.15
CA VAL A 273 3.13 -0.94 -3.86
C VAL A 273 2.84 -1.20 -2.39
N LEU A 274 1.93 -2.12 -2.09
CA LEU A 274 1.66 -2.57 -0.73
C LEU A 274 2.42 -3.87 -0.46
N THR A 275 3.46 -3.78 0.36
CA THR A 275 4.49 -4.82 0.42
C THR A 275 4.51 -5.53 1.76
N ASP A 276 5.37 -6.54 1.84
CA ASP A 276 5.60 -7.27 3.08
C ASP A 276 6.16 -6.41 4.21
N PHE A 277 6.80 -5.26 3.96
CA PHE A 277 7.18 -4.35 5.05
C PHE A 277 5.95 -3.94 5.89
N THR A 278 4.90 -3.48 5.20
CA THR A 278 3.66 -3.06 5.85
C THR A 278 2.87 -4.24 6.42
N PHE A 279 2.76 -5.35 5.69
CA PHE A 279 2.06 -6.53 6.21
C PHE A 279 2.75 -7.16 7.41
N GLN A 280 4.09 -7.19 7.45
CA GLN A 280 4.83 -7.69 8.60
C GLN A 280 4.69 -6.79 9.81
N LEU A 281 4.67 -5.47 9.64
CA LEU A 281 4.35 -4.56 10.74
C LEU A 281 2.93 -4.79 11.26
N LEU A 282 1.94 -4.96 10.37
CA LEU A 282 0.57 -5.29 10.78
C LEU A 282 0.50 -6.59 11.57
N GLN A 283 1.27 -7.62 11.21
CA GLN A 283 1.36 -8.85 12.02
C GLN A 283 2.06 -8.62 13.35
N ASP A 284 3.12 -7.82 13.35
CA ASP A 284 3.89 -7.48 14.54
C ASP A 284 3.09 -6.61 15.51
N THR A 285 2.06 -5.88 15.08
CA THR A 285 1.16 -5.18 16.03
C THR A 285 0.57 -6.11 17.10
N GLY A 286 0.51 -7.42 16.81
CA GLY A 286 -0.17 -8.42 17.62
C GLY A 286 -1.67 -8.52 17.33
N TYR A 287 -2.24 -7.54 16.63
CA TYR A 287 -3.66 -7.39 16.37
C TYR A 287 -4.15 -8.23 15.19
N TYR A 288 -3.29 -8.44 14.19
CA TYR A 288 -3.66 -9.02 12.90
C TYR A 288 -2.82 -10.26 12.57
N ARG A 289 -3.41 -11.19 11.82
CA ARG A 289 -2.69 -12.22 11.05
C ARG A 289 -3.17 -12.23 9.62
N LEU A 290 -2.33 -12.69 8.70
CA LEU A 290 -2.62 -12.67 7.28
C LEU A 290 -3.35 -13.94 6.84
N ALA A 291 -4.49 -13.75 6.20
CA ALA A 291 -5.14 -14.76 5.37
C ALA A 291 -4.49 -14.78 3.97
N ASP A 292 -4.85 -15.77 3.15
CA ASP A 292 -4.44 -15.93 1.75
C ASP A 292 -4.25 -14.61 0.99
N TYR A 293 -2.98 -14.26 0.78
CA TYR A 293 -2.53 -13.01 0.18
C TYR A 293 -1.28 -13.22 -0.69
N LYS A 294 -1.03 -12.23 -1.54
CA LYS A 294 0.15 -12.13 -2.41
C LYS A 294 0.55 -10.66 -2.47
N PRO A 295 1.49 -10.22 -1.63
CA PRO A 295 1.89 -8.81 -1.54
C PRO A 295 2.56 -8.37 -2.84
N ASP A 296 2.51 -7.07 -3.10
CA ASP A 296 3.38 -6.45 -4.10
C ASP A 296 4.86 -6.63 -3.69
N ILE A 297 5.76 -6.57 -4.67
CA ILE A 297 7.19 -6.65 -4.42
C ILE A 297 7.79 -5.24 -4.48
N LEU A 298 8.46 -4.82 -3.41
CA LEU A 298 9.34 -3.67 -3.48
C LEU A 298 10.60 -4.10 -4.22
N THR A 299 10.97 -3.43 -5.30
CA THR A 299 12.24 -3.69 -6.00
C THR A 299 13.36 -2.79 -5.51
N TRP A 300 13.00 -1.64 -4.93
CA TRP A 300 13.91 -0.63 -4.46
C TRP A 300 14.84 -1.17 -3.37
N GLY A 301 16.16 -1.16 -3.63
CA GLY A 301 17.18 -1.64 -2.70
C GLY A 301 17.19 -3.16 -2.48
N GLU A 302 16.40 -3.93 -3.23
CA GLU A 302 16.33 -5.38 -3.06
C GLU A 302 17.68 -6.03 -3.43
N GLY A 303 18.33 -6.65 -2.45
CA GLY A 303 19.59 -7.38 -2.65
C GLY A 303 20.85 -6.51 -2.78
N GLU A 304 20.74 -5.19 -2.65
CA GLU A 304 21.86 -4.24 -2.82
C GLU A 304 22.89 -4.27 -1.65
N GLY A 305 22.55 -4.94 -0.55
CA GLY A 305 23.43 -5.14 0.61
C GLY A 305 23.43 -3.98 1.60
N CYS A 306 24.23 -4.11 2.65
CA CYS A 306 24.28 -3.13 3.74
C CYS A 306 24.68 -1.72 3.28
N ASN A 307 25.48 -1.60 2.21
CA ASN A 307 25.89 -0.29 1.72
C ASN A 307 24.70 0.55 1.21
N PHE A 308 23.70 -0.08 0.61
CA PHE A 308 22.48 0.61 0.20
C PHE A 308 21.68 1.09 1.41
N TYR A 309 21.51 0.21 2.38
CA TYR A 309 20.79 0.51 3.61
C TYR A 309 21.45 1.64 4.41
N ASP A 310 22.78 1.61 4.55
CA ASP A 310 23.53 2.57 5.36
C ASP A 310 23.78 3.91 4.65
N SER A 311 24.13 3.86 3.36
CA SER A 311 24.58 5.03 2.60
C SER A 311 23.53 5.60 1.66
N MET A 312 22.48 4.83 1.32
CA MET A 312 21.40 5.26 0.42
C MET A 312 21.96 5.91 -0.85
N CYS A 313 21.60 7.16 -1.14
CA CYS A 313 22.06 7.89 -2.32
C CYS A 313 23.44 8.56 -2.20
N GLU A 314 24.14 8.40 -1.06
CA GLU A 314 25.54 8.82 -0.95
C GLU A 314 26.48 7.91 -1.78
N SER A 315 25.99 6.72 -2.15
CA SER A 315 26.63 5.78 -3.06
C SER A 315 25.94 5.76 -4.44
N ASP A 316 26.65 5.23 -5.44
CA ASP A 316 26.16 5.12 -6.82
C ASP A 316 25.28 3.88 -6.99
N PHE A 317 23.97 4.05 -6.86
CA PHE A 317 22.95 3.01 -7.10
C PHE A 317 21.99 3.44 -8.22
N SER A 318 21.48 2.47 -8.97
CA SER A 318 20.63 2.69 -10.15
C SER A 318 19.26 3.30 -9.83
N GLU A 319 18.82 3.11 -8.59
CA GLU A 319 17.61 3.63 -7.98
C GLU A 319 17.61 5.16 -7.93
N PHE A 320 18.79 5.76 -7.77
CA PHE A 320 18.95 7.21 -7.67
C PHE A 320 19.44 7.81 -8.99
N CYS A 321 19.00 9.02 -9.27
CA CYS A 321 19.49 9.82 -10.40
C CYS A 321 20.35 10.98 -9.89
N SER A 322 21.37 11.39 -10.64
CA SER A 322 22.31 12.43 -10.18
C SER A 322 22.04 13.81 -10.80
N ASP A 323 21.60 13.82 -12.06
CA ASP A 323 21.46 15.03 -12.87
C ASP A 323 20.08 15.66 -12.68
N GLU A 324 19.97 16.63 -11.76
CA GLU A 324 18.76 17.43 -11.50
C GLU A 324 18.14 17.96 -12.81
N GLY A 325 16.84 17.75 -12.97
CA GLY A 325 16.10 18.22 -14.15
C GLY A 325 16.31 17.37 -15.40
N SER A 326 17.15 16.34 -15.36
CA SER A 326 17.24 15.36 -16.45
C SER A 326 15.92 14.59 -16.57
N VAL A 327 15.58 14.17 -17.78
CA VAL A 327 14.39 13.35 -18.06
C VAL A 327 14.84 11.91 -18.22
N GLY A 328 14.07 10.98 -17.66
CA GLY A 328 14.34 9.54 -17.69
C GLY A 328 13.09 8.70 -17.46
N CYS A 329 13.22 7.38 -17.57
CA CYS A 329 12.19 6.48 -17.06
C CYS A 329 12.34 6.37 -15.54
N ALA A 330 11.22 6.32 -14.82
CA ALA A 330 11.23 5.83 -13.44
C ALA A 330 11.79 4.40 -13.38
N ILE A 331 12.40 4.03 -12.26
CA ILE A 331 13.04 2.71 -12.07
C ILE A 331 12.05 1.56 -12.28
N THR A 332 10.77 1.79 -11.96
CA THR A 332 9.66 0.85 -12.15
C THR A 332 9.15 0.78 -13.59
N HIS A 333 9.69 1.61 -14.49
CA HIS A 333 9.26 1.76 -15.87
C HIS A 333 7.78 2.14 -16.06
N ASN A 334 7.10 2.65 -15.02
CA ASN A 334 5.69 3.00 -15.10
C ASN A 334 5.41 4.35 -15.77
N GLY A 335 6.43 5.18 -15.96
CA GLY A 335 6.28 6.49 -16.57
C GLY A 335 7.59 7.18 -16.91
N ILE A 336 7.48 8.28 -17.65
CA ILE A 336 8.59 9.20 -17.92
C ILE A 336 8.57 10.27 -16.84
N GLY A 337 9.72 10.51 -16.22
CA GLY A 337 9.86 11.43 -15.11
C GLY A 337 11.03 12.39 -15.24
N VAL A 338 11.12 13.29 -14.27
CA VAL A 338 12.21 14.25 -14.13
C VAL A 338 13.00 13.91 -12.87
N CYS A 339 14.32 13.93 -12.97
CA CYS A 339 15.21 13.70 -11.84
C CYS A 339 15.11 14.86 -10.85
N SER A 340 14.55 14.60 -9.67
CA SER A 340 14.41 15.57 -8.59
C SER A 340 14.25 14.86 -7.24
N SER A 341 14.55 15.57 -6.15
CA SER A 341 14.20 15.15 -4.79
C SER A 341 12.78 15.58 -4.45
N ASP A 342 12.14 14.91 -3.50
CA ASP A 342 10.96 15.44 -2.78
C ASP A 342 11.30 15.77 -1.32
N ASP A 343 10.33 16.36 -0.61
CA ASP A 343 10.51 16.90 0.73
C ASP A 343 10.86 15.84 1.80
N LEU A 344 10.68 14.54 1.51
CA LEU A 344 10.94 13.43 2.44
C LEU A 344 12.16 12.59 2.04
N SER A 345 12.62 12.72 0.79
CA SER A 345 13.73 11.93 0.24
C SER A 345 15.14 12.30 0.73
N ASN A 346 15.29 13.11 1.78
CA ASN A 346 16.62 13.49 2.32
C ASN A 346 17.61 14.04 1.26
N SER A 347 17.11 14.81 0.30
CA SER A 347 17.84 15.33 -0.89
C SER A 347 18.28 14.27 -1.91
N CYS A 348 18.01 12.99 -1.68
CA CYS A 348 18.16 11.94 -2.66
C CYS A 348 17.19 12.17 -3.81
N LYS A 349 17.64 11.88 -5.04
CA LYS A 349 16.87 12.17 -6.24
C LYS A 349 16.57 10.88 -6.98
N TYR A 350 15.40 10.87 -7.59
CA TYR A 350 14.93 9.80 -8.47
C TYR A 350 14.07 10.43 -9.56
N TYR A 351 13.77 9.65 -10.59
CA TYR A 351 12.87 10.11 -11.65
C TYR A 351 11.43 10.14 -11.15
N GLN A 352 10.93 11.33 -10.82
CA GLN A 352 9.53 11.56 -10.45
C GLN A 352 8.66 11.62 -11.70
N ILE A 353 7.70 10.71 -11.81
CA ILE A 353 6.84 10.57 -12.99
C ILE A 353 6.00 11.84 -13.20
N ASP A 354 6.02 12.40 -14.42
CA ASP A 354 5.08 13.46 -14.82
C ASP A 354 3.67 12.84 -14.95
N PRO A 355 2.63 13.36 -14.27
CA PRO A 355 1.26 12.87 -14.41
C PRO A 355 0.74 12.76 -15.85
N ASN A 356 1.25 13.57 -16.77
CA ASN A 356 0.88 13.52 -18.18
C ASN A 356 1.66 12.48 -19.00
N LEU A 357 2.69 11.88 -18.41
CA LEU A 357 3.56 10.86 -19.01
C LEU A 357 3.63 9.57 -18.15
N ASP A 358 2.64 9.37 -17.28
CA ASP A 358 2.31 8.08 -16.71
C ASP A 358 1.89 7.14 -17.86
N CYS A 359 2.71 6.11 -18.12
CA CYS A 359 2.49 5.16 -19.21
C CYS A 359 1.27 4.27 -18.95
N ARG A 360 0.86 4.07 -17.69
CA ARG A 360 -0.25 3.21 -17.29
C ARG A 360 -1.61 3.90 -17.43
N ASN A 361 -1.62 5.23 -17.51
CA ASN A 361 -2.81 6.05 -17.66
C ASN A 361 -3.17 6.32 -19.13
N ALA A 362 -4.26 5.73 -19.61
CA ALA A 362 -4.73 5.90 -20.99
C ALA A 362 -4.99 7.36 -21.41
N ASN A 363 -5.25 8.29 -20.47
CA ASN A 363 -5.45 9.71 -20.79
C ASN A 363 -4.15 10.47 -21.08
N SER A 364 -2.99 9.97 -20.66
CA SER A 364 -1.67 10.50 -21.02
C SER A 364 -1.46 10.52 -22.54
N ALA A 365 -2.23 9.72 -23.28
CA ALA A 365 -2.26 9.74 -24.73
C ALA A 365 -2.66 11.10 -25.34
N GLY A 366 -3.39 11.95 -24.61
CA GLY A 366 -3.78 13.28 -25.07
C GLY A 366 -2.65 14.32 -25.04
N TYR A 367 -1.55 14.03 -24.34
CA TYR A 367 -0.45 14.97 -24.07
C TYR A 367 0.81 14.71 -24.90
N SER A 368 0.82 13.59 -25.63
CA SER A 368 1.95 13.07 -26.40
C SER A 368 1.61 12.99 -27.89
N ASP A 369 2.59 13.21 -28.78
CA ASP A 369 2.41 13.10 -30.23
C ASP A 369 2.41 11.62 -30.67
N ASN A 370 1.37 10.89 -30.26
CA ASN A 370 1.28 9.43 -30.39
C ASN A 370 1.21 8.96 -31.83
N ALA A 371 0.54 9.73 -32.69
CA ALA A 371 0.40 9.36 -34.10
C ALA A 371 1.75 9.38 -34.82
N ALA A 372 2.67 10.28 -34.44
CA ALA A 372 3.99 10.39 -35.06
C ALA A 372 5.04 9.46 -34.42
N THR A 373 4.88 9.11 -33.14
CA THR A 373 5.88 8.39 -32.32
C THR A 373 5.47 6.99 -31.87
N PHE A 374 4.27 6.55 -32.27
CA PHE A 374 3.68 5.24 -31.99
C PHE A 374 3.59 4.90 -30.49
N GLN A 375 3.60 5.90 -29.62
CA GLN A 375 3.50 5.72 -28.18
C GLN A 375 2.13 5.16 -27.80
N ASP A 376 2.11 4.40 -26.71
CA ASP A 376 0.92 3.73 -26.19
C ASP A 376 0.80 3.93 -24.69
N PHE A 377 -0.42 4.18 -24.23
CA PHE A 377 -0.74 4.49 -22.84
C PHE A 377 -1.89 3.62 -22.35
N GLY A 378 -1.71 2.99 -21.20
CA GLY A 378 -2.63 2.06 -20.57
C GLY A 378 -1.89 1.05 -19.70
N TYR A 379 -2.63 0.27 -18.91
CA TYR A 379 -2.08 -0.70 -17.93
C TYR A 379 -1.05 -1.72 -18.52
N HIS A 380 -1.03 -1.90 -19.83
CA HIS A 380 -0.09 -2.78 -20.52
C HIS A 380 1.13 -2.06 -21.10
N SER A 381 1.40 -0.82 -20.68
CA SER A 381 2.41 0.04 -21.27
C SER A 381 3.48 0.44 -20.26
N MET A 382 4.72 0.52 -20.73
CA MET A 382 5.91 0.83 -19.92
C MET A 382 6.78 1.88 -20.61
N CYS A 383 7.55 2.61 -19.81
CA CYS A 383 8.59 3.52 -20.26
C CYS A 383 9.83 2.75 -20.70
N VAL A 384 10.35 3.10 -21.87
CA VAL A 384 11.64 2.60 -22.37
C VAL A 384 12.55 3.75 -22.79
N ILE A 385 13.86 3.49 -22.76
CA ILE A 385 14.86 4.39 -23.34
C ILE A 385 14.80 4.27 -24.85
N GLY A 386 14.77 5.41 -25.53
CA GLY A 386 14.61 5.53 -26.97
C GLY A 386 13.15 5.61 -27.41
N GLY A 387 12.94 5.48 -28.70
CA GLY A 387 11.65 5.63 -29.34
C GLY A 387 11.75 5.46 -30.85
N PHE A 388 10.59 5.34 -31.48
CA PHE A 388 10.44 5.23 -32.91
C PHE A 388 9.61 6.37 -33.46
N SER A 389 9.82 6.69 -34.73
CA SER A 389 8.99 7.63 -35.49
C SER A 389 8.81 7.14 -36.92
N ALA A 390 7.86 7.73 -37.64
CA ALA A 390 7.78 7.57 -39.10
C ALA A 390 9.12 7.99 -39.73
N SER A 391 9.48 7.48 -40.92
CA SER A 391 10.85 7.59 -41.49
C SER A 391 11.39 9.03 -41.66
N SER A 392 10.54 10.05 -41.62
CA SER A 392 10.91 11.49 -41.67
C SER A 392 10.71 12.24 -40.34
N GLY A 393 10.27 11.56 -39.28
CA GLY A 393 10.00 12.15 -37.97
C GLY A 393 11.19 12.05 -37.03
N THR A 394 11.11 12.76 -35.90
CA THR A 394 12.15 12.72 -34.85
C THR A 394 11.77 11.69 -33.79
N PRO A 395 12.59 10.63 -33.60
CA PRO A 395 12.40 9.69 -32.50
C PRO A 395 12.54 10.39 -31.14
N GLN A 396 11.76 9.94 -30.15
CA GLN A 396 11.86 10.44 -28.78
C GLN A 396 13.01 9.77 -28.03
N LYS A 397 13.53 10.45 -26.99
CA LYS A 397 14.56 9.88 -26.11
C LYS A 397 14.01 8.86 -25.13
N PHE A 398 12.73 8.97 -24.78
CA PHE A 398 11.99 8.03 -23.93
C PHE A 398 10.59 7.89 -24.52
N SER A 399 9.97 6.74 -24.36
CA SER A 399 8.65 6.47 -24.94
C SER A 399 7.88 5.46 -24.10
N CYS A 400 6.57 5.63 -24.04
CA CYS A 400 5.66 4.61 -23.51
C CYS A 400 5.27 3.64 -24.62
N TYR A 401 5.54 2.34 -24.45
CA TYR A 401 5.14 1.29 -25.39
C TYR A 401 4.50 0.10 -24.68
N LYS A 402 3.64 -0.62 -25.40
CA LYS A 402 3.06 -1.86 -24.88
C LYS A 402 4.13 -2.89 -24.62
N TYR A 403 4.02 -3.61 -23.52
CA TYR A 403 4.87 -4.76 -23.22
C TYR A 403 4.05 -6.02 -22.96
N SER A 404 4.72 -7.16 -22.99
CA SER A 404 4.19 -8.44 -22.53
C SER A 404 5.29 -9.27 -21.92
N CYS A 405 4.99 -9.90 -20.78
CA CYS A 405 5.85 -10.83 -20.07
C CYS A 405 5.37 -12.29 -20.22
N ASP A 406 4.45 -12.58 -21.15
CA ASP A 406 3.94 -13.94 -21.38
C ASP A 406 4.95 -14.79 -22.17
N GLY A 407 5.78 -15.53 -21.44
CA GLY A 407 6.79 -16.44 -21.96
C GLY A 407 8.06 -15.76 -22.53
N THR A 408 7.90 -14.73 -23.37
CA THR A 408 9.00 -13.93 -23.93
C THR A 408 8.74 -12.46 -23.63
N PHE A 409 9.74 -11.73 -23.13
CA PHE A 409 9.59 -10.31 -22.87
C PHE A 409 9.60 -9.56 -24.20
N THR A 410 8.46 -8.99 -24.56
CA THR A 410 8.28 -8.30 -25.84
C THR A 410 7.78 -6.89 -25.65
N ILE A 411 8.28 -5.98 -26.49
CA ILE A 411 7.79 -4.62 -26.60
C ILE A 411 7.13 -4.47 -27.97
N THR A 412 5.90 -3.96 -28.00
CA THR A 412 5.10 -3.82 -29.22
C THR A 412 5.01 -2.36 -29.65
N VAL A 413 5.48 -2.08 -30.87
CA VAL A 413 5.49 -0.74 -31.47
C VAL A 413 4.84 -0.81 -32.85
N ASN A 414 3.83 0.03 -33.09
CA ASN A 414 3.10 0.08 -34.37
C ASN A 414 2.61 -1.32 -34.83
N GLY A 415 2.12 -2.13 -33.89
CA GLY A 415 1.66 -3.50 -34.13
C GLY A 415 2.75 -4.53 -34.41
N LYS A 416 4.04 -4.16 -34.40
CA LYS A 416 5.18 -5.08 -34.52
C LYS A 416 5.77 -5.37 -33.15
N SER A 417 6.00 -6.64 -32.85
CA SER A 417 6.63 -7.07 -31.59
C SER A 417 8.15 -7.18 -31.73
N ILE A 418 8.87 -6.67 -30.74
CA ILE A 418 10.32 -6.73 -30.58
C ILE A 418 10.61 -7.67 -29.41
N ASP A 419 11.45 -8.69 -29.62
CA ASP A 419 11.95 -9.52 -28.52
C ASP A 419 13.06 -8.79 -27.76
N CYS A 420 12.76 -8.49 -26.50
CA CYS A 420 13.62 -7.78 -25.57
C CYS A 420 14.24 -8.69 -24.50
N SER A 421 14.05 -10.01 -24.60
CA SER A 421 14.55 -10.98 -23.61
C SER A 421 16.08 -11.09 -23.57
N ASN A 422 16.78 -10.49 -24.54
CA ASN A 422 18.24 -10.45 -24.60
C ASN A 422 18.81 -9.04 -24.37
N GLY A 423 17.99 -8.09 -23.89
CA GLY A 423 18.39 -6.70 -23.70
C GLY A 423 18.88 -6.01 -24.99
N GLY A 424 19.58 -4.89 -24.78
CA GLY A 424 20.28 -4.14 -25.81
C GLY A 424 19.41 -3.29 -26.72
N GLU A 425 20.07 -2.59 -27.65
CA GLU A 425 19.40 -1.71 -28.62
C GLU A 425 18.67 -2.52 -29.71
N LYS A 426 17.45 -2.11 -30.04
CA LYS A 426 16.61 -2.72 -31.09
C LYS A 426 16.12 -1.66 -32.07
N THR A 427 16.19 -2.01 -33.35
CA THR A 427 15.65 -1.21 -34.47
C THR A 427 14.50 -1.95 -35.15
N LEU A 428 13.56 -1.21 -35.74
CA LEU A 428 12.47 -1.79 -36.54
C LEU A 428 12.55 -1.34 -37.99
N GLU A 429 12.48 -2.31 -38.91
CA GLU A 429 12.48 -2.02 -40.35
C GLU A 429 11.31 -1.10 -40.73
N GLY A 430 11.63 -0.02 -41.44
CA GLY A 430 10.68 0.98 -41.91
C GLY A 430 10.43 2.15 -40.94
N LEU A 431 10.96 2.09 -39.71
CA LEU A 431 10.86 3.17 -38.73
C LEU A 431 12.23 3.84 -38.52
N SER A 432 12.20 5.10 -38.12
CA SER A 432 13.40 5.81 -37.65
C SER A 432 13.52 5.66 -36.13
N GLY A 433 14.74 5.58 -35.61
CA GLY A 433 15.03 5.43 -34.18
C GLY A 433 15.26 3.99 -33.71
N SER A 434 15.45 3.86 -32.41
CA SER A 434 15.74 2.62 -31.70
C SER A 434 15.19 2.71 -30.28
N ILE A 435 15.00 1.56 -29.65
CA ILE A 435 14.78 1.46 -28.20
C ILE A 435 15.90 0.65 -27.58
N THR A 436 16.18 0.88 -26.30
CA THR A 436 17.03 0.01 -25.49
C THR A 436 16.11 -0.84 -24.60
N CYS A 437 16.17 -2.16 -24.79
CA CYS A 437 15.43 -3.09 -23.94
C CYS A 437 16.02 -3.09 -22.52
N PRO A 438 15.19 -3.04 -21.47
CA PRO A 438 15.64 -3.16 -20.08
C PRO A 438 16.52 -4.40 -19.86
N GLU A 439 17.67 -4.22 -19.21
CA GLU A 439 18.60 -5.33 -18.92
C GLU A 439 18.08 -6.22 -17.79
N ASN A 440 17.37 -5.64 -16.83
CA ASN A 440 16.72 -6.30 -15.69
C ASN A 440 15.28 -6.75 -15.98
N TYR A 441 14.96 -7.07 -17.24
CA TYR A 441 13.57 -7.37 -17.64
C TYR A 441 12.94 -8.53 -16.85
N LYS A 442 13.74 -9.46 -16.31
CA LYS A 442 13.23 -10.56 -15.48
C LYS A 442 12.64 -10.05 -14.18
N GLN A 443 13.36 -9.19 -13.48
CA GLN A 443 12.87 -8.53 -12.27
C GLN A 443 11.64 -7.69 -12.59
N PHE A 444 11.68 -6.93 -13.69
CA PHE A 444 10.51 -6.18 -14.16
C PHE A 444 9.30 -7.10 -14.44
N CYS A 445 9.49 -8.23 -15.13
CA CYS A 445 8.41 -9.15 -15.46
C CYS A 445 7.90 -9.96 -14.25
N GLU A 446 8.75 -10.26 -13.29
CA GLU A 446 8.36 -10.87 -12.00
C GLU A 446 7.50 -9.91 -11.17
N ASN A 447 7.73 -8.61 -11.35
CA ASN A 447 7.05 -7.51 -10.68
C ASN A 447 6.12 -6.74 -11.64
N ALA A 448 5.70 -7.36 -12.75
CA ALA A 448 4.70 -6.81 -13.65
C ALA A 448 3.34 -6.91 -12.96
N ASP A 449 3.17 -6.06 -11.95
CA ASP A 449 2.11 -6.12 -10.94
C ASP A 449 0.86 -5.36 -11.37
N GLU A 450 0.79 -4.95 -12.64
CA GLU A 450 -0.31 -4.15 -13.15
C GLU A 450 -1.57 -4.98 -13.40
N CYS A 451 -2.66 -4.58 -12.76
CA CYS A 451 -3.94 -5.24 -12.95
C CYS A 451 -4.61 -4.86 -14.28
N PRO A 452 -5.31 -5.79 -14.95
CA PRO A 452 -6.09 -5.49 -16.14
C PRO A 452 -7.04 -4.31 -15.94
N ASN A 453 -6.81 -3.22 -16.68
CA ASN A 453 -7.55 -1.96 -16.58
C ASN A 453 -7.64 -1.40 -15.15
N GLN A 454 -6.63 -1.61 -14.30
CA GLN A 454 -6.63 -1.20 -12.89
C GLN A 454 -7.93 -1.59 -12.17
N CYS A 455 -8.30 -2.87 -12.34
CA CYS A 455 -9.50 -3.48 -11.77
C CYS A 455 -10.83 -2.78 -12.12
N ASN A 456 -10.87 -2.02 -13.23
CA ASN A 456 -12.05 -1.29 -13.70
C ASN A 456 -12.74 -0.44 -12.61
N LYS A 457 -11.97 0.13 -11.68
CA LYS A 457 -12.49 0.89 -10.51
C LYS A 457 -13.38 0.05 -9.58
N ARG A 458 -13.26 -1.28 -9.64
CA ARG A 458 -14.14 -2.25 -8.98
C ARG A 458 -13.38 -3.26 -8.15
N GLY A 459 -12.12 -2.98 -7.85
CA GLY A 459 -11.32 -3.79 -6.94
C GLY A 459 -10.04 -3.06 -6.57
N PHE A 460 -9.34 -3.63 -5.59
CA PHE A 460 -7.99 -3.22 -5.24
C PHE A 460 -7.00 -4.12 -5.97
N CYS A 461 -6.00 -3.54 -6.62
CA CYS A 461 -4.93 -4.27 -7.28
C CYS A 461 -3.82 -4.59 -6.28
N MET A 462 -3.38 -5.84 -6.24
CA MET A 462 -2.18 -6.25 -5.51
C MET A 462 -1.54 -7.42 -6.28
N LYS A 463 -0.30 -7.25 -6.71
CA LYS A 463 0.53 -8.19 -7.48
C LYS A 463 -0.14 -8.70 -8.75
N GLY A 464 -0.69 -7.78 -9.55
CA GLY A 464 -1.44 -8.09 -10.77
C GLY A 464 -2.78 -8.81 -10.53
N GLN A 465 -3.25 -8.91 -9.28
CA GLN A 465 -4.50 -9.56 -8.91
C GLN A 465 -5.51 -8.58 -8.32
N CYS A 466 -6.70 -8.53 -8.94
CA CYS A 466 -7.79 -7.73 -8.43
C CYS A 466 -8.57 -8.42 -7.31
N THR A 467 -8.70 -7.77 -6.17
CA THR A 467 -9.72 -8.10 -5.16
C THR A 467 -10.98 -7.29 -5.42
N CYS A 468 -11.94 -7.88 -6.14
CA CYS A 468 -13.17 -7.23 -6.55
C CYS A 468 -14.16 -7.02 -5.40
N TYR A 469 -14.82 -5.87 -5.32
CA TYR A 469 -15.83 -5.57 -4.29
C TYR A 469 -17.26 -5.94 -4.72
N GLY A 470 -18.21 -5.93 -3.78
CA GLY A 470 -19.64 -6.12 -4.10
C GLY A 470 -19.92 -7.49 -4.72
N ASN A 471 -20.48 -7.52 -5.94
CA ASN A 471 -20.75 -8.74 -6.71
C ASN A 471 -19.92 -8.83 -8.00
N TYR A 472 -18.84 -8.03 -8.11
CA TYR A 472 -17.94 -8.03 -9.27
C TYR A 472 -16.92 -9.17 -9.19
N TYR A 473 -16.49 -9.67 -10.35
CA TYR A 473 -15.48 -10.73 -10.51
C TYR A 473 -14.82 -10.64 -11.90
N GLY A 474 -13.90 -11.57 -12.22
CA GLY A 474 -13.06 -11.50 -13.41
C GLY A 474 -11.67 -10.96 -13.10
N SER A 475 -10.74 -11.06 -14.05
CA SER A 475 -9.34 -10.67 -13.83
C SER A 475 -9.14 -9.18 -13.61
N GLY A 476 -10.04 -8.35 -14.15
CA GLY A 476 -10.09 -6.90 -13.93
C GLY A 476 -11.38 -6.46 -13.25
N CYS A 477 -12.16 -7.33 -12.60
CA CYS A 477 -13.48 -7.01 -12.05
C CYS A 477 -14.51 -6.50 -13.09
N GLU A 478 -14.35 -6.92 -14.35
CA GLU A 478 -15.21 -6.53 -15.47
C GLU A 478 -16.55 -7.27 -15.50
N GLN A 479 -16.65 -8.42 -14.82
CA GLN A 479 -17.86 -9.24 -14.77
C GLN A 479 -18.67 -8.91 -13.51
N GLU A 480 -20.00 -9.10 -13.58
CA GLU A 480 -20.94 -8.64 -12.56
C GLU A 480 -21.92 -9.74 -12.13
N ASN A 481 -22.64 -9.50 -11.04
CA ASN A 481 -23.71 -10.38 -10.53
C ASN A 481 -23.24 -11.76 -10.06
N CYS A 482 -22.03 -11.84 -9.48
CA CYS A 482 -21.69 -13.02 -8.68
C CYS A 482 -22.53 -13.05 -7.40
N THR A 483 -23.58 -13.89 -7.38
CA THR A 483 -24.52 -14.02 -6.25
C THR A 483 -24.14 -15.13 -5.28
N LYS A 484 -23.05 -15.84 -5.56
CA LYS A 484 -22.54 -16.98 -4.78
C LYS A 484 -21.23 -16.57 -4.11
N VAL A 485 -20.11 -17.22 -4.45
CA VAL A 485 -18.81 -16.99 -3.83
C VAL A 485 -17.76 -16.73 -4.90
N ARG A 486 -16.86 -15.79 -4.65
CA ARG A 486 -15.75 -15.47 -5.57
C ARG A 486 -14.51 -16.28 -5.23
N LYS A 487 -13.86 -16.85 -6.24
CA LYS A 487 -12.58 -17.56 -6.10
C LYS A 487 -11.63 -17.10 -7.20
N GLY A 488 -10.69 -16.23 -6.85
CA GLY A 488 -9.86 -15.54 -7.85
C GLY A 488 -10.73 -14.82 -8.86
N THR A 489 -10.61 -15.19 -10.13
CA THR A 489 -11.34 -14.59 -11.25
C THR A 489 -12.71 -15.23 -11.51
N GLU A 490 -13.12 -16.24 -10.75
CA GLU A 490 -14.32 -17.04 -11.00
C GLU A 490 -15.43 -16.78 -9.97
N CYS A 491 -16.68 -16.89 -10.40
CA CYS A 491 -17.84 -17.00 -9.52
C CYS A 491 -18.26 -18.47 -9.40
N VAL A 492 -18.19 -19.04 -8.20
CA VAL A 492 -18.41 -20.46 -7.93
C VAL A 492 -19.55 -20.67 -6.94
N ASP A 493 -20.24 -21.81 -7.02
CA ASP A 493 -21.35 -22.15 -6.12
C ASP A 493 -20.90 -22.36 -4.67
N SER A 494 -19.69 -22.87 -4.47
CA SER A 494 -19.08 -23.11 -3.17
C SER A 494 -17.55 -23.17 -3.30
N CYS A 495 -16.83 -22.99 -2.19
CA CYS A 495 -15.38 -23.02 -2.24
C CYS A 495 -14.84 -24.42 -2.58
N PRO A 496 -13.93 -24.53 -3.56
CA PRO A 496 -13.32 -25.80 -3.90
C PRO A 496 -12.41 -26.29 -2.76
N THR A 497 -12.04 -27.58 -2.83
CA THR A 497 -11.12 -28.19 -1.86
C THR A 497 -9.83 -27.37 -1.70
N GLY A 498 -9.41 -27.16 -0.46
CA GLY A 498 -8.25 -26.33 -0.12
C GLY A 498 -8.55 -24.84 0.03
N TYR A 499 -9.79 -24.41 -0.24
CA TYR A 499 -10.25 -23.05 -0.02
C TYR A 499 -11.42 -23.04 0.95
N TYR A 500 -11.56 -21.93 1.67
CA TYR A 500 -12.49 -21.77 2.77
C TYR A 500 -13.32 -20.50 2.56
N LEU A 501 -14.60 -20.57 2.93
CA LEU A 501 -15.51 -19.44 2.77
C LEU A 501 -15.19 -18.35 3.80
N ASN A 502 -14.89 -17.16 3.31
CA ASN A 502 -14.97 -15.91 4.05
C ASN A 502 -16.36 -15.31 3.83
N GLU A 503 -17.25 -15.53 4.80
CA GLU A 503 -18.65 -15.07 4.77
C GLU A 503 -18.79 -13.54 4.85
N VAL A 504 -17.76 -12.83 5.33
CA VAL A 504 -17.79 -11.35 5.44
C VAL A 504 -17.85 -10.70 4.07
N VAL A 505 -17.12 -11.25 3.11
CA VAL A 505 -16.97 -10.69 1.75
C VAL A 505 -17.37 -11.65 0.64
N ASN A 506 -17.89 -12.83 0.97
CA ASN A 506 -18.23 -13.91 0.04
C ASN A 506 -17.07 -14.25 -0.92
N TYR A 507 -15.89 -14.49 -0.33
CA TYR A 507 -14.70 -14.96 -1.03
C TYR A 507 -14.28 -16.34 -0.55
N CYS A 508 -13.71 -17.11 -1.45
CA CYS A 508 -12.91 -18.27 -1.13
C CYS A 508 -11.48 -17.81 -0.85
N ILE A 509 -11.01 -18.02 0.37
CA ILE A 509 -9.63 -17.75 0.79
C ILE A 509 -8.90 -19.07 1.00
N GLY A 510 -7.66 -19.14 0.54
CA GLY A 510 -6.77 -20.29 0.70
C GLY A 510 -6.12 -20.36 2.09
N CYS A 511 -4.89 -20.86 2.10
CA CYS A 511 -4.11 -20.98 3.32
C CYS A 511 -3.67 -19.62 3.88
N PRO A 512 -3.37 -19.53 5.19
CA PRO A 512 -2.81 -18.31 5.77
C PRO A 512 -1.53 -17.85 5.06
N GLY A 513 -1.13 -16.61 5.30
CA GLY A 513 0.12 -16.05 4.76
C GLY A 513 1.32 -16.98 4.94
N TYR A 514 2.14 -17.11 3.88
CA TYR A 514 3.35 -17.94 3.82
C TYR A 514 3.16 -19.44 4.12
N CYS A 515 1.92 -19.92 4.09
CA CYS A 515 1.59 -21.31 4.33
C CYS A 515 1.51 -22.08 3.00
N ALA A 516 2.28 -23.17 2.89
CA ALA A 516 2.25 -24.06 1.72
C ALA A 516 1.07 -25.03 1.76
N SER A 517 0.67 -25.50 2.95
CA SER A 517 -0.51 -26.35 3.13
C SER A 517 -1.18 -26.13 4.48
N CYS A 518 -2.51 -26.20 4.52
CA CYS A 518 -3.33 -25.86 5.69
C CYS A 518 -4.62 -26.69 5.76
N SER A 519 -5.23 -26.77 6.95
CA SER A 519 -6.56 -27.34 7.18
C SER A 519 -7.69 -26.31 7.24
N SER A 520 -7.35 -25.02 7.38
CA SER A 520 -8.25 -23.87 7.32
C SER A 520 -7.46 -22.61 6.99
N TYR A 521 -8.14 -21.51 6.71
CA TYR A 521 -7.54 -20.18 6.51
C TYR A 521 -6.75 -19.63 7.72
N ASN A 522 -6.80 -20.31 8.87
CA ASN A 522 -6.13 -19.94 10.12
C ASN A 522 -5.45 -21.13 10.83
N ALA A 523 -5.21 -22.23 10.10
CA ALA A 523 -4.53 -23.41 10.64
C ALA A 523 -3.59 -24.00 9.58
N CYS A 524 -2.41 -23.41 9.48
CA CYS A 524 -1.32 -23.91 8.67
C CYS A 524 -0.78 -25.24 9.21
N THR A 525 -0.43 -26.13 8.29
CA THR A 525 0.19 -27.43 8.59
C THR A 525 1.61 -27.55 8.05
N GLN A 526 1.96 -26.75 7.04
CA GLN A 526 3.31 -26.68 6.48
C GLN A 526 3.60 -25.29 5.94
N CYS A 527 4.70 -24.68 6.38
CA CYS A 527 5.16 -23.40 5.88
C CYS A 527 5.90 -23.50 4.56
N GLN A 528 5.91 -22.39 3.83
CA GLN A 528 6.84 -22.19 2.71
C GLN A 528 8.28 -22.16 3.23
N ASP A 529 9.24 -22.43 2.34
CA ASP A 529 10.66 -22.45 2.69
C ASP A 529 11.10 -21.10 3.27
N GLY A 530 11.84 -21.17 4.38
CA GLY A 530 12.33 -20.01 5.11
C GLY A 530 11.38 -19.46 6.18
N TYR A 531 10.17 -20.01 6.34
CA TYR A 531 9.19 -19.61 7.36
C TYR A 531 8.98 -20.72 8.40
N GLU A 532 8.72 -20.31 9.64
CA GLU A 532 8.55 -21.21 10.79
C GLU A 532 7.08 -21.30 11.21
N LEU A 533 6.60 -22.53 11.46
CA LEU A 533 5.22 -22.76 11.91
C LEU A 533 5.04 -22.37 13.37
N ARG A 534 4.15 -21.42 13.62
CA ARG A 534 3.85 -20.88 14.95
C ARG A 534 2.36 -20.55 15.11
N GLU A 535 1.70 -21.20 16.06
CA GLU A 535 0.27 -20.98 16.37
C GLU A 535 -0.68 -21.12 15.14
N GLY A 536 -0.36 -22.02 14.20
CA GLY A 536 -1.16 -22.22 12.99
C GLY A 536 -0.90 -21.21 11.87
N PHE A 537 0.20 -20.47 11.93
CA PHE A 537 0.65 -19.54 10.88
C PHE A 537 2.15 -19.71 10.63
N CYS A 538 2.65 -19.05 9.59
CA CYS A 538 4.04 -19.10 9.19
C CYS A 538 4.69 -17.74 9.38
N ASP A 539 5.70 -17.68 10.24
CA ASP A 539 6.38 -16.44 10.60
C ASP A 539 7.82 -16.45 10.06
N LEU A 540 8.29 -15.29 9.60
CA LEU A 540 9.69 -15.05 9.30
C LEU A 540 10.34 -14.42 10.55
N LEU A 541 11.05 -15.22 11.34
CA LEU A 541 11.64 -14.77 12.62
C LEU A 541 13.18 -14.76 12.62
N SER A 542 13.82 -15.28 11.58
CA SER A 542 15.27 -15.23 11.41
C SER A 542 15.63 -15.16 9.92
N SER A 543 16.75 -14.50 9.61
CA SER A 543 17.33 -14.50 8.26
C SER A 543 18.09 -15.80 7.94
N SER A 544 18.36 -16.62 8.95
CA SER A 544 19.33 -17.74 8.91
C SER A 544 18.88 -18.96 8.11
N SER A 545 17.69 -18.95 7.51
CA SER A 545 17.22 -20.02 6.63
C SER A 545 17.59 -19.82 5.15
N TYR A 546 18.07 -18.63 4.74
CA TYR A 546 18.58 -18.40 3.38
C TYR A 546 20.07 -18.73 3.25
N SER A 547 20.45 -19.93 3.69
CA SER A 547 21.69 -20.54 3.23
C SER A 547 21.42 -21.34 1.95
N SER A 548 21.97 -20.86 0.84
CA SER A 548 22.39 -21.68 -0.32
C SER A 548 21.34 -22.24 -1.30
N HIS A 549 20.51 -21.42 -1.96
CA HIS A 549 20.04 -21.79 -3.32
C HIS A 549 20.88 -21.17 -4.43
N LEU A 550 21.45 -19.97 -4.22
CA LEU A 550 22.42 -19.40 -5.14
C LEU A 550 23.78 -20.11 -5.07
N GLU A 551 24.24 -20.52 -3.88
CA GLU A 551 25.47 -21.32 -3.74
C GLU A 551 25.34 -22.74 -4.30
N ILE A 552 24.15 -23.37 -4.24
CA ILE A 552 23.94 -24.69 -4.85
C ILE A 552 23.96 -24.61 -6.38
N LEU A 553 23.43 -23.53 -6.98
CA LEU A 553 23.53 -23.29 -8.43
C LEU A 553 24.96 -22.96 -8.89
N ILE A 554 25.73 -22.23 -8.07
CA ILE A 554 27.15 -21.95 -8.35
C ILE A 554 28.00 -23.22 -8.19
N LEU A 555 27.73 -24.06 -7.18
CA LEU A 555 28.45 -25.33 -6.98
C LEU A 555 28.11 -26.40 -8.04
N LEU A 556 26.85 -26.48 -8.50
CA LEU A 556 26.46 -27.36 -9.61
C LEU A 556 27.11 -26.96 -10.94
N SER A 557 27.37 -25.66 -11.13
CA SER A 557 28.09 -25.15 -12.31
C SER A 557 29.58 -25.52 -12.28
N ILE A 558 30.20 -25.62 -11.11
CA ILE A 558 31.63 -25.93 -10.96
C ILE A 558 31.90 -27.44 -11.09
N VAL A 559 30.97 -28.29 -10.65
CA VAL A 559 31.11 -29.76 -10.75
C VAL A 559 30.85 -30.28 -12.17
N LEU A 560 30.15 -29.52 -13.04
CA LEU A 560 29.95 -29.87 -14.45
C LEU A 560 31.10 -29.45 -15.38
N PHE A 561 32.11 -28.73 -14.86
CA PHE A 561 33.30 -28.30 -15.61
C PHE A 561 34.63 -28.80 -15.01
N SER A 562 34.63 -29.88 -14.21
CA SER A 562 35.84 -30.57 -13.74
C SER A 562 36.03 -31.97 -14.34
#